data_AF-A0A662VD50-F1
#
_entry.id   AF-A0A662VD50-F1
#
_cell.length_a   1.000
_cell.length_b   1.000
_cell.length_c   1.000
_cell.angle_alpha   90.00
_cell.angle_beta   90.00
_cell.angle_gamma   90.00
#
_symmetry.space_group_name_H-M   'P 1'
#
loop_
_entity.id
_entity.type
_entity.pdbx_description
1 polymer ?
#
loop_
_entity_poly.entity_id
_entity_poly.type
_entity_poly.pdbx_seq_one_letter_code
_entity_poly.pdbx_strand_id
1 'polypeptide(L)'
;MSKMLQEYVETLKSQGKIIKAIVIGRFALVRTKNNLKLVYEVNRNNQTIIDEVNVTKEDIASIYLITVEYLNNNQETNQLIP
;
A
#
# COMPACT_ATOMS: atom_id res chain seq x y z
N MET A 1 13.16 1.73 -3.84
CA MET A 1 11.81 2.19 -4.23
C MET A 1 11.51 1.61 -5.61
N SER A 2 10.30 1.06 -5.85
CA SER A 2 9.98 0.41 -7.14
C SER A 2 9.81 1.45 -8.26
N LYS A 3 10.63 1.34 -9.31
CA LYS A 3 10.54 2.19 -10.51
C LYS A 3 9.28 1.88 -11.33
N MET A 4 8.96 0.59 -11.49
CA MET A 4 7.80 0.12 -12.26
C MET A 4 6.47 0.60 -11.65
N LEU A 5 6.31 0.46 -10.32
CA LEU A 5 5.11 0.92 -9.63
C LEU A 5 4.94 2.43 -9.72
N GLN A 6 6.04 3.17 -9.62
CA GLN A 6 6.02 4.63 -9.74
C GLN A 6 5.57 5.06 -11.14
N GLU A 7 6.15 4.49 -12.19
CA GLU A 7 5.75 4.76 -13.58
C GLU A 7 4.29 4.39 -13.85
N TYR A 8 3.82 3.27 -13.29
CA TYR A 8 2.43 2.85 -13.39
C TYR A 8 1.48 3.87 -12.75
N VAL A 9 1.77 4.31 -11.53
CA VAL A 9 0.96 5.31 -10.81
C VAL A 9 0.96 6.66 -11.53
N GLU A 10 2.11 7.11 -12.04
CA GLU A 10 2.23 8.35 -12.81
C GLU A 10 1.42 8.29 -14.11
N THR A 11 1.43 7.14 -14.78
CA THR A 11 0.61 6.89 -15.98
C THR A 11 -0.89 6.94 -15.67
N LEU A 12 -1.33 6.31 -14.58
CA LEU A 12 -2.74 6.40 -14.16
C LEU A 12 -3.14 7.84 -13.83
N LYS A 13 -2.23 8.62 -13.25
CA LYS A 13 -2.46 10.02 -12.91
C LYS A 13 -2.58 10.89 -14.16
N SER A 14 -1.68 10.73 -15.13
CA SER A 14 -1.72 11.49 -16.39
C SER A 14 -2.97 11.17 -17.23
N GLN A 15 -3.48 9.93 -17.14
CA GLN A 15 -4.75 9.52 -17.75
C GLN A 15 -5.99 10.01 -16.99
N GLY A 16 -5.83 10.70 -15.86
CA GLY A 16 -6.96 11.17 -15.04
C GLY A 16 -7.75 10.04 -14.34
N LYS A 17 -7.20 8.82 -14.28
CA LYS A 17 -7.84 7.67 -13.63
C LYS A 17 -7.76 7.73 -12.11
N ILE A 18 -6.75 8.40 -11.58
CA ILE A 18 -6.52 8.56 -10.14
C ILE A 18 -6.41 10.04 -9.77
N ILE A 19 -6.90 10.38 -8.58
CA ILE A 19 -6.92 11.74 -8.03
C ILE A 19 -5.71 11.95 -7.12
N LYS A 20 -5.37 10.93 -6.32
CA LYS A 20 -4.26 10.98 -5.36
C LYS A 20 -3.60 9.61 -5.25
N ALA A 21 -2.31 9.60 -5.00
CA ALA A 21 -1.54 8.41 -4.69
C ALA A 21 -0.56 8.67 -3.56
N ILE A 22 -0.30 7.66 -2.75
CA ILE A 22 0.80 7.61 -1.79
C ILE A 22 1.60 6.34 -2.11
N VAL A 23 2.86 6.48 -2.50
CA VAL A 23 3.73 5.36 -2.88
C VAL A 23 4.75 5.13 -1.76
N ILE A 24 4.82 3.90 -1.25
CA ILE A 24 5.74 3.49 -0.18
C ILE A 24 6.36 2.14 -0.57
N GLY A 25 7.65 2.16 -0.92
CA GLY A 25 8.39 0.94 -1.26
C GLY A 25 7.86 0.22 -2.50
N ARG A 26 7.16 -0.90 -2.29
CA ARG A 26 6.52 -1.76 -3.32
C ARG A 26 4.98 -1.68 -3.29
N PHE A 27 4.43 -0.75 -2.52
CA PHE A 27 3.01 -0.54 -2.36
C PHE A 27 2.63 0.90 -2.73
N ALA A 28 1.42 1.09 -3.24
CA ALA A 28 0.84 2.38 -3.52
C ALA A 28 -0.63 2.36 -3.12
N LEU A 29 -1.05 3.31 -2.28
CA LEU A 29 -2.46 3.53 -1.99
C LEU A 29 -2.98 4.61 -2.93
N VAL A 30 -3.98 4.27 -3.73
CA VAL A 30 -4.40 5.06 -4.89
C VAL A 30 -5.88 5.35 -4.80
N ARG A 31 -6.25 6.64 -4.82
CA ARG A 31 -7.63 7.10 -4.78
C ARG A 31 -8.11 7.44 -6.18
N THR A 32 -9.17 6.76 -6.64
CA THR A 32 -9.90 7.10 -7.87
C THR A 32 -11.10 7.99 -7.54
N LYS A 33 -11.93 8.30 -8.54
CA LYS A 33 -13.22 8.98 -8.34
C LYS A 33 -14.21 8.15 -7.51
N ASN A 34 -14.15 6.82 -7.63
CA ASN A 34 -15.19 5.94 -7.11
C ASN A 34 -14.72 5.08 -5.94
N ASN A 35 -13.42 4.78 -5.84
CA ASN A 35 -12.90 3.83 -4.87
C ASN A 35 -11.45 4.15 -4.45
N LEU A 36 -11.00 3.42 -3.43
CA LEU A 36 -9.61 3.34 -3.00
C LEU A 36 -9.07 1.97 -3.43
N LYS A 37 -7.82 1.94 -3.90
CA LYS A 37 -7.12 0.71 -4.28
C LYS A 37 -5.75 0.66 -3.64
N LEU A 38 -5.34 -0.53 -3.23
CA LEU A 38 -3.94 -0.84 -2.94
C LEU A 38 -3.36 -1.48 -4.20
N VAL A 39 -2.36 -0.83 -4.76
CA VAL A 39 -1.63 -1.30 -5.93
C VAL A 39 -0.24 -1.70 -5.46
N TYR A 40 0.25 -2.87 -5.88
CA TYR A 40 1.53 -3.37 -5.41
C TYR A 40 2.25 -4.16 -6.47
N GLU A 41 3.58 -4.18 -6.33
CA GLU A 41 4.45 -4.99 -7.16
C GLU A 41 4.53 -6.42 -6.60
N VAL A 42 4.32 -7.41 -7.46
CA VAL A 42 4.45 -8.83 -7.10
C VAL A 42 5.32 -9.54 -8.13
N ASN A 43 6.18 -10.46 -7.64
CA ASN A 43 6.92 -11.37 -8.50
C ASN A 43 6.14 -12.68 -8.66
N ARG A 44 5.70 -12.98 -9.88
CA ARG A 44 5.08 -14.27 -10.24
C ARG A 44 5.85 -14.85 -11.43
N ASN A 45 6.31 -16.10 -11.31
CA ASN A 45 7.00 -16.83 -12.39
C ASN A 45 8.19 -16.06 -13.00
N ASN A 46 9.08 -15.51 -12.16
CA ASN A 46 10.22 -14.67 -12.57
C ASN A 46 9.85 -13.40 -13.35
N GLN A 47 8.59 -12.96 -13.28
CA GLN A 47 8.13 -11.70 -13.85
C GLN A 47 7.61 -10.80 -12.74
N THR A 48 8.05 -9.53 -12.79
CA THR A 48 7.54 -8.47 -11.95
C THR A 48 6.30 -7.89 -12.60
N ILE A 49 5.16 -7.97 -11.92
CA ILE A 49 3.88 -7.43 -12.38
C ILE A 49 3.29 -6.49 -11.33
N ILE A 50 2.38 -5.63 -11.78
CA ILE A 50 1.56 -4.80 -10.91
C ILE A 50 0.22 -5.49 -10.71
N ASP A 51 -0.16 -5.69 -9.45
CA ASP A 51 -1.45 -6.22 -9.06
C ASP A 51 -2.21 -5.18 -8.24
N GLU A 52 -3.54 -5.31 -8.17
CA GLU A 52 -4.40 -4.34 -7.49
C GLU A 52 -5.52 -5.01 -6.71
N VAL A 53 -5.81 -4.45 -5.53
CA VAL A 53 -6.95 -4.84 -4.71
C VAL A 53 -7.77 -3.62 -4.33
N ASN A 54 -9.09 -3.74 -4.43
CA ASN A 54 -9.99 -2.69 -3.94
C ASN A 54 -9.92 -2.65 -2.41
N VAL A 55 -9.92 -1.44 -1.86
CA VAL A 55 -9.84 -1.21 -0.42
C VAL A 55 -11.11 -0.52 0.04
N THR A 56 -11.81 -1.18 0.94
CA THR A 56 -13.00 -0.69 1.63
C THR A 56 -12.62 0.13 2.86
N LYS A 57 -13.62 0.71 3.54
CA LYS A 57 -13.36 1.44 4.80
C LYS A 57 -13.00 0.47 5.92
N GLU A 58 -13.62 -0.69 5.91
CA GLU A 58 -13.44 -1.80 6.85
C GLU A 58 -12.02 -2.37 6.74
N ASP A 59 -11.48 -2.48 5.52
CA ASP A 59 -10.08 -2.89 5.30
C ASP A 59 -9.10 -1.90 5.93
N ILE A 60 -9.32 -0.59 5.75
CA ILE A 60 -8.47 0.45 6.35
C ILE A 60 -8.54 0.40 7.88
N ALA A 61 -9.74 0.26 8.45
CA ALA A 61 -9.92 0.16 9.88
C ALA A 61 -9.17 -1.06 10.45
N SER A 62 -9.28 -2.20 9.76
CA SER A 62 -8.60 -3.44 10.14
C SER A 62 -7.07 -3.29 10.07
N ILE A 63 -6.53 -2.73 8.98
CA ILE A 63 -5.11 -2.46 8.84
C ILE A 63 -4.61 -1.52 9.94
N TYR A 64 -5.36 -0.47 10.26
CA TYR A 64 -5.01 0.46 11.32
C TYR A 64 -4.94 -0.24 12.68
N LEU A 65 -5.96 -1.02 13.04
CA LEU A 65 -5.99 -1.77 14.29
C LEU A 65 -4.81 -2.72 14.42
N ILE A 66 -4.56 -3.54 13.40
CA ILE A 66 -3.43 -4.48 13.37
C ILE A 66 -2.09 -3.73 13.45
N THR A 67 -1.96 -2.59 12.76
CA THR A 67 -0.74 -1.77 12.80
C THR A 67 -0.49 -1.22 14.20
N VAL A 68 -1.53 -0.68 14.86
CA VAL A 68 -1.42 -0.17 16.23
C VAL A 68 -1.05 -1.30 17.19
N GLU A 69 -1.72 -2.45 17.09
CA GLU A 69 -1.40 -3.62 17.92
C GLU A 69 0.05 -4.08 17.72
N TYR A 70 0.50 -4.22 16.47
CA TYR A 70 1.89 -4.58 16.15
C TYR A 70 2.89 -3.58 16.75
N LEU A 71 2.65 -2.28 16.58
CA LEU A 71 3.57 -1.26 17.09
C LEU A 71 3.61 -1.25 18.63
N ASN A 72 2.47 -1.42 19.30
CA ASN A 72 2.42 -1.47 20.76
C ASN A 72 3.12 -2.72 21.31
N ASN A 73 2.85 -3.90 20.74
CA ASN A 73 3.48 -5.16 21.19
C ASN A 73 5.01 -5.15 20.98
N ASN A 74 5.50 -4.50 19.92
CA ASN A 74 6.93 -4.37 19.68
C ASN A 74 7.61 -3.30 20.55
N GLN A 75 6.85 -2.36 21.13
CA GLN A 75 7.38 -1.42 22.11
C GLN A 75 7.59 -2.08 23.48
N GLU A 76 6.72 -3.00 23.89
CA GLU A 76 6.85 -3.75 25.15
C GLU A 76 8.08 -4.67 25.16
N THR A 77 8.45 -5.28 24.02
CA THR A 77 9.68 -6.09 23.91
C THR A 77 10.98 -5.31 24.04
N ASN A 78 10.99 -4.01 23.75
CA ASN A 78 12.20 -3.17 23.84
C ASN A 78 12.40 -2.52 25.23
N GLN A 79 11.49 -2.75 26.19
CA GLN A 79 11.62 -2.27 27.58
C GLN A 79 12.07 -3.36 28.57
N LEU A 80 12.27 -4.60 28.11
CA LEU A 80 12.73 -5.73 28.92
C LEU A 80 14.21 -6.06 28.65
N ILE A 81 15.10 -5.07 28.81
CA ILE A 81 16.53 -5.33 29.02
C ILE A 81 17.00 -4.43 30.17
N PRO A 82 17.30 -4.99 31.36
CA PRO A 82 17.98 -4.28 32.45
C PRO A 82 19.41 -3.88 32.08
#